data_AF-A0A1Q7VK42-F1
#
_entry.id   AF-A0A1Q7VK42-F1
#
_cell.length_a   1.000
_cell.length_b   1.000
_cell.length_c   1.000
_cell.angle_alpha   90.00
_cell.angle_beta   90.00
_cell.angle_gamma   90.00
#
_symmetry.space_group_name_H-M   'P 1'
#
loop_
_entity.id
_entity.type
_entity.pdbx_description
1 polymer ?
#
loop_
_entity_poly.entity_id
_entity_poly.type
_entity_poly.pdbx_seq_one_letter_code
_entity_poly.pdbx_strand_id
1 'polypeptide(L)'
;MGFGDVLRGGGYEHFDQFDPPADGGRPLEDAIVRPAGAGEPVEHEHTSHRIQAELPEISVIEMTFRPEFEGVDPHTHDDHVDAFYVLAGEADFVVGNEVRRAGPGSFMAAPPGARHGFSNPGPADLRVLNFHAPDAGFVGRLRS
;
A
#
# COMPACT_ATOMS: atom_id res chain seq x y z
N MET A 1 -7.48 15.44 -19.44
CA MET A 1 -7.81 14.02 -19.66
C MET A 1 -6.64 13.23 -19.10
N GLY A 2 -6.90 12.20 -18.32
CA GLY A 2 -5.85 11.38 -17.68
C GLY A 2 -5.91 9.93 -18.14
N PHE A 3 -4.99 9.10 -17.66
CA PHE A 3 -4.94 7.65 -17.94
C PHE A 3 -6.31 6.96 -17.81
N GLY A 4 -7.09 7.33 -16.80
CA GLY A 4 -8.42 6.77 -16.56
C GLY A 4 -9.43 7.02 -17.70
N ASP A 5 -9.29 8.11 -18.46
CA ASP A 5 -10.16 8.38 -19.61
C ASP A 5 -9.81 7.48 -20.80
N VAL A 6 -8.50 7.25 -21.03
CA VAL A 6 -8.00 6.32 -22.06
C VAL A 6 -8.48 4.89 -21.79
N LEU A 7 -8.39 4.42 -20.54
CA LEU A 7 -8.91 3.10 -20.16
C LEU A 7 -10.41 2.93 -20.42
N ARG A 8 -11.19 4.03 -20.43
CA ARG A 8 -12.64 4.02 -20.67
C ARG A 8 -13.02 4.25 -22.14
N GLY A 9 -12.05 4.14 -23.06
CA GLY A 9 -12.27 4.29 -24.50
C GLY A 9 -12.19 5.74 -25.01
N GLY A 10 -11.66 6.67 -24.21
CA GLY A 10 -11.23 7.97 -24.69
C GLY A 10 -10.08 7.85 -25.70
N GLY A 11 -9.93 8.85 -26.56
CA GLY A 11 -8.80 8.92 -27.50
C GLY A 11 -7.46 9.06 -26.78
N TYR A 12 -6.38 8.67 -27.45
CA TYR A 12 -5.00 8.82 -26.95
C TYR A 12 -4.47 10.25 -26.98
N GLU A 13 -5.27 11.18 -27.52
CA GLU A 13 -4.97 12.60 -27.49
C GLU A 13 -4.90 13.04 -26.02
N HIS A 14 -3.72 13.49 -25.57
CA HIS A 14 -3.42 13.86 -24.18
C HIS A 14 -3.26 12.71 -23.19
N PHE A 15 -2.78 11.55 -23.64
CA PHE A 15 -2.31 10.50 -22.73
C PHE A 15 -1.17 11.04 -21.83
N ASP A 16 -1.13 10.62 -20.57
CA ASP A 16 -0.18 11.07 -19.54
C ASP A 16 1.24 10.50 -19.71
N GLN A 17 1.62 10.23 -20.96
CA GLN A 17 2.93 9.77 -21.36
C GLN A 17 3.61 10.85 -22.20
N PHE A 18 4.91 11.00 -21.99
CA PHE A 18 5.75 11.95 -22.69
C PHE A 18 6.93 11.18 -23.30
N ASP A 19 7.48 11.68 -24.41
CA ASP A 19 8.68 11.08 -24.99
C ASP A 19 9.80 11.02 -23.94
N PRO A 20 10.50 9.87 -23.81
CA PRO A 20 11.60 9.77 -22.88
C PRO A 20 12.74 10.72 -23.29
N PRO A 21 13.55 11.20 -22.35
CA PRO A 21 14.77 11.92 -22.66
C PRO A 21 15.66 11.15 -23.66
N ALA A 22 16.28 11.86 -24.60
CA ALA A 22 17.08 11.24 -25.66
C ALA A 22 18.32 10.47 -25.14
N ASP A 23 18.76 10.79 -23.92
CA ASP A 23 19.86 10.10 -23.22
C ASP A 23 19.39 8.88 -22.41
N GLY A 24 18.09 8.54 -22.45
CA GLY A 24 17.50 7.41 -21.73
C GLY A 24 16.96 7.77 -20.34
N GLY A 25 17.22 8.97 -19.82
CA GLY A 25 16.72 9.40 -18.51
C GLY A 25 17.49 8.83 -17.31
N ARG A 26 16.76 8.50 -16.24
CA ARG A 26 17.36 7.99 -14.99
C ARG A 26 17.95 6.59 -15.17
N PRO A 27 19.05 6.26 -14.49
CA PRO A 27 19.67 4.94 -14.56
C PRO A 27 18.86 3.87 -13.81
N LEU A 28 19.18 2.59 -14.02
CA LEU A 28 18.44 1.46 -13.43
C LEU A 28 18.47 1.47 -11.89
N GLU A 29 19.56 1.93 -11.28
CA GLU A 29 19.69 2.01 -9.82
C GLU A 29 18.68 2.95 -9.15
N ASP A 30 18.09 3.90 -9.88
CA ASP A 30 17.02 4.75 -9.38
C ASP A 30 15.66 4.04 -9.36
N ALA A 31 15.56 2.86 -10.00
CA ALA A 31 14.36 2.05 -10.05
C ALA A 31 14.43 0.87 -9.08
N ILE A 32 13.27 0.46 -8.57
CA ILE A 32 13.17 -0.71 -7.70
C ILE A 32 12.63 -1.88 -8.52
N VAL A 33 13.51 -2.84 -8.82
CA VAL A 33 13.15 -4.11 -9.46
C VAL A 33 13.64 -5.25 -8.57
N ARG A 34 12.70 -6.00 -7.97
CA ARG A 34 13.02 -7.06 -7.00
C ARG A 34 12.31 -8.36 -7.37
N PRO A 35 12.99 -9.52 -7.30
CA PRO A 35 12.30 -10.80 -7.36
C PRO A 35 11.41 -11.00 -6.13
N ALA A 36 10.48 -11.94 -6.22
CA ALA A 36 9.61 -12.29 -5.10
C ALA A 36 10.43 -12.63 -3.84
N GLY A 37 10.04 -12.05 -2.70
CA GLY A 37 10.69 -12.28 -1.40
C GLY A 37 11.97 -11.47 -1.15
N ALA A 38 12.49 -10.70 -2.12
CA ALA A 38 13.75 -9.97 -1.97
C ALA A 38 13.62 -8.57 -1.32
N GLY A 39 12.42 -8.15 -0.93
CA GLY A 39 12.26 -6.94 -0.11
C GLY A 39 12.93 -7.06 1.26
N GLU A 40 13.21 -5.91 1.89
CA GLU A 40 13.83 -5.86 3.21
C GLU A 40 12.86 -6.43 4.27
N PRO A 41 13.25 -7.48 5.01
CA PRO A 41 12.40 -8.05 6.05
C PRO A 41 12.43 -7.21 7.33
N VAL A 42 11.27 -6.99 7.93
CA VAL A 42 11.11 -6.40 9.26
C VAL A 42 10.16 -7.29 10.05
N GLU A 43 10.63 -7.86 11.16
CA GLU A 43 9.89 -8.84 11.96
C GLU A 43 9.58 -8.28 13.35
N HIS A 44 8.33 -8.45 13.79
CA HIS A 44 7.87 -8.16 15.14
C HIS A 44 7.13 -9.37 15.73
N GLU A 45 6.73 -9.32 17.00
CA GLU A 45 6.14 -10.46 17.71
C GLU A 45 4.89 -11.04 16.99
N HIS A 46 3.97 -10.18 16.55
CA HIS A 46 2.71 -10.59 15.91
C HIS A 46 2.60 -10.18 14.44
N THR A 47 3.65 -9.59 13.87
CA THR A 47 3.66 -9.17 12.47
C THR A 47 4.97 -9.54 11.76
N SER A 48 4.89 -9.71 10.44
CA SER A 48 6.03 -9.91 9.55
C SER A 48 5.84 -9.00 8.34
N HIS A 49 6.83 -8.18 8.05
CA HIS A 49 6.76 -7.19 6.97
C HIS A 49 7.91 -7.34 6.00
N ARG A 50 7.66 -6.90 4.77
CA ARG A 50 8.67 -6.83 3.73
C ARG A 50 8.51 -5.57 2.94
N ILE A 51 9.48 -4.68 3.09
CA ILE A 51 9.51 -3.41 2.40
C ILE A 51 9.90 -3.70 0.96
N GLN A 52 8.93 -3.56 0.04
CA GLN A 52 9.12 -3.77 -1.38
C GLN A 52 9.69 -2.53 -2.04
N ALA A 53 9.17 -1.35 -1.66
CA ALA A 53 9.63 -0.05 -2.14
C ALA A 53 9.63 1.01 -1.03
N GLU A 54 10.61 1.90 -1.06
CA GLU A 54 10.72 3.10 -0.24
C GLU A 54 11.29 4.21 -1.13
N LEU A 55 10.39 5.02 -1.69
CA LEU A 55 10.71 6.21 -2.48
C LEU A 55 9.97 7.40 -1.86
N PRO A 56 10.43 8.64 -2.06
CA PRO A 56 9.72 9.82 -1.55
C PRO A 56 8.24 9.86 -1.95
N GLU A 57 7.92 9.38 -3.14
CA GLU A 57 6.58 9.41 -3.73
C GLU A 57 5.71 8.24 -3.32
N ILE A 58 6.29 7.13 -2.83
CA ILE A 58 5.54 5.93 -2.46
C ILE A 58 6.38 4.98 -1.61
N SER A 59 5.74 4.37 -0.62
CA SER A 59 6.22 3.12 -0.04
C SER A 59 5.22 1.99 -0.23
N VAL A 60 5.76 0.78 -0.42
CA VAL A 60 4.99 -0.44 -0.64
C VAL A 60 5.55 -1.52 0.27
N ILE A 61 4.67 -2.10 1.09
CA ILE A 61 5.06 -3.09 2.09
C ILE A 61 4.13 -4.29 1.97
N GLU A 62 4.68 -5.48 1.80
CA GLU A 62 3.93 -6.71 2.01
C GLU A 62 3.89 -6.98 3.52
N MET A 63 2.71 -7.00 4.11
CA MET A 63 2.52 -7.14 5.55
C MET A 63 1.73 -8.40 5.87
N THR A 64 2.16 -9.12 6.90
CA THR A 64 1.48 -10.26 7.48
C THR A 64 1.15 -9.96 8.93
N PHE A 65 -0.12 -10.13 9.31
CA PHE A 65 -0.65 -9.94 10.65
C PHE A 65 -1.17 -11.27 11.17
N ARG A 66 -0.55 -11.78 12.25
CA ARG A 66 -0.92 -13.06 12.88
C ARG A 66 -2.25 -12.90 13.66
N PRO A 67 -2.96 -13.99 14.01
CA PRO A 67 -4.24 -13.92 14.73
C PRO A 67 -4.16 -13.20 16.09
N GLU A 68 -2.98 -13.15 16.71
CA GLU A 68 -2.74 -12.44 17.97
C GLU A 68 -2.62 -10.92 17.80
N PHE A 69 -2.52 -10.42 16.58
CA PHE A 69 -2.49 -8.99 16.30
C PHE A 69 -3.87 -8.36 16.54
N GLU A 70 -3.98 -7.50 17.55
CA GLU A 70 -5.24 -6.88 17.95
C GLU A 70 -5.83 -5.94 16.88
N GLY A 71 -5.00 -5.46 15.95
CA GLY A 71 -5.37 -4.50 14.92
C GLY A 71 -4.64 -3.16 15.07
N VAL A 72 -4.98 -2.24 14.19
CA VAL A 72 -4.61 -0.83 14.27
C VAL A 72 -5.86 -0.03 14.59
N ASP A 73 -5.83 0.64 15.74
CA ASP A 73 -6.91 1.52 16.18
C ASP A 73 -7.22 2.60 15.14
N PRO A 74 -8.50 3.03 15.01
CA PRO A 74 -8.83 4.01 14.00
C PRO A 74 -8.15 5.37 14.22
N HIS A 75 -7.50 5.86 13.19
CA HIS A 75 -6.69 7.09 13.19
C HIS A 75 -6.83 7.82 11.85
N THR A 76 -6.04 8.89 11.67
CA THR A 76 -5.98 9.69 10.44
C THR A 76 -4.53 10.06 10.14
N HIS A 77 -4.22 10.16 8.85
CA HIS A 77 -3.01 10.81 8.33
C HIS A 77 -3.39 12.10 7.62
N ASP A 78 -2.58 13.16 7.72
CA ASP A 78 -2.84 14.45 7.08
C ASP A 78 -2.04 14.66 5.79
N ASP A 79 -1.04 13.82 5.54
CA ASP A 79 -0.02 14.02 4.51
C ASP A 79 0.09 12.90 3.47
N HIS A 80 -0.65 11.81 3.60
CA HIS A 80 -0.64 10.71 2.63
C HIS A 80 -1.95 9.90 2.57
N VAL A 81 -2.12 9.19 1.47
CA VAL A 81 -3.09 8.10 1.35
C VAL A 81 -2.50 6.85 1.98
N ASP A 82 -3.26 6.17 2.84
CA ASP A 82 -2.95 4.81 3.30
C ASP A 82 -3.91 3.82 2.62
N ALA A 83 -3.36 2.81 1.94
CA ALA A 83 -4.14 1.86 1.17
C ALA A 83 -3.68 0.41 1.38
N PHE A 84 -4.64 -0.51 1.23
CA PHE A 84 -4.46 -1.93 1.49
C PHE A 84 -5.09 -2.74 0.36
N TYR A 85 -4.34 -3.72 -0.15
CA TYR A 85 -4.83 -4.76 -1.03
C TYR A 85 -4.70 -6.12 -0.34
N VAL A 86 -5.82 -6.82 -0.13
CA VAL A 86 -5.83 -8.10 0.60
C VAL A 86 -5.31 -9.22 -0.30
N LEU A 87 -4.21 -9.86 0.13
CA LEU A 87 -3.57 -10.98 -0.56
C LEU A 87 -4.08 -12.34 -0.05
N ALA A 88 -4.25 -12.48 1.27
CA ALA A 88 -4.73 -13.69 1.92
C ALA A 88 -5.39 -13.35 3.27
N GLY A 89 -6.25 -14.24 3.78
CA GLY A 89 -7.00 -14.01 5.02
C GLY A 89 -8.14 -13.01 4.84
N GLU A 90 -8.62 -12.46 5.95
CA GLU A 90 -9.68 -11.45 5.97
C GLU A 90 -9.26 -10.26 6.83
N ALA A 91 -9.68 -9.06 6.44
CA ALA A 91 -9.51 -7.85 7.23
C ALA A 91 -10.88 -7.28 7.59
N ASP A 92 -11.05 -6.81 8.82
CA ASP A 92 -12.12 -5.89 9.18
C ASP A 92 -11.59 -4.46 9.05
N PHE A 93 -11.89 -3.79 7.93
CA PHE A 93 -11.51 -2.39 7.73
C PHE A 93 -12.50 -1.46 8.40
N VAL A 94 -11.99 -0.51 9.17
CA VAL A 94 -12.77 0.61 9.71
C VAL A 94 -12.65 1.79 8.76
N VAL A 95 -13.77 2.38 8.35
CA VAL A 95 -13.80 3.64 7.58
C VAL A 95 -14.91 4.53 8.14
N GLY A 96 -14.54 5.70 8.67
CA GLY A 96 -15.48 6.53 9.42
C GLY A 96 -16.03 5.77 10.62
N ASN A 97 -17.34 5.51 10.64
CA ASN A 97 -18.02 4.75 11.70
C ASN A 97 -18.42 3.33 11.26
N GLU A 98 -18.03 2.90 10.06
CA GLU A 98 -18.39 1.61 9.52
C GLU A 98 -17.24 0.61 9.60
N VAL A 99 -17.59 -0.66 9.77
CA VAL A 99 -16.67 -1.79 9.64
C VAL A 99 -17.07 -2.57 8.39
N ARG A 100 -16.10 -2.87 7.53
CA ARG A 100 -16.27 -3.65 6.30
C ARG A 100 -15.29 -4.83 6.30
N ARG A 101 -15.83 -6.03 6.41
CA ARG A 101 -15.11 -7.29 6.21
C ARG A 101 -14.70 -7.42 4.74
N ALA A 102 -13.43 -7.72 4.49
CA ALA A 102 -12.87 -7.83 3.15
C ALA A 102 -11.87 -9.01 3.07
N GLY A 103 -12.05 -9.88 2.07
CA GLY A 103 -11.18 -11.01 1.78
C GLY A 103 -10.23 -10.74 0.60
N PRO A 104 -9.52 -11.77 0.09
CA PRO A 104 -8.52 -11.60 -0.95
C PRO A 104 -9.07 -10.97 -2.23
N GLY A 105 -8.27 -10.08 -2.83
CA GLY A 105 -8.65 -9.30 -4.02
C GLY A 105 -9.37 -7.99 -3.70
N SER A 106 -9.70 -7.73 -2.43
CA SER A 106 -10.34 -6.48 -2.00
C SER A 106 -9.31 -5.36 -1.85
N PHE A 107 -9.74 -4.12 -2.09
CA PHE A 107 -8.92 -2.91 -1.95
C PHE A 107 -9.62 -1.89 -1.07
N MET A 108 -8.88 -1.28 -0.15
CA MET A 108 -9.31 -0.16 0.69
C MET A 108 -8.27 0.95 0.56
N ALA A 109 -8.71 2.21 0.48
CA ALA A 109 -7.84 3.37 0.53
C ALA A 109 -8.49 4.47 1.36
N ALA A 110 -7.72 5.03 2.28
CA ALA A 110 -8.10 6.16 3.12
C ALA A 110 -7.31 7.41 2.65
N PRO A 111 -7.98 8.43 2.10
CA PRO A 111 -7.32 9.68 1.76
C PRO A 111 -6.92 10.48 3.01
N PRO A 112 -6.07 11.52 2.88
CA PRO A 112 -5.75 12.42 3.98
C PRO A 112 -7.00 12.92 4.72
N GLY A 113 -6.95 12.85 6.05
CA GLY A 113 -8.03 13.22 6.97
C GLY A 113 -9.13 12.17 7.15
N ALA A 114 -9.14 11.07 6.37
CA ALA A 114 -10.14 10.02 6.53
C ALA A 114 -9.82 9.13 7.74
N ARG A 115 -10.79 8.99 8.65
CA ARG A 115 -10.70 8.06 9.78
C ARG A 115 -10.69 6.62 9.26
N HIS A 116 -9.64 5.88 9.56
CA HIS A 116 -9.52 4.49 9.16
C HIS A 116 -8.70 3.65 10.16
N GLY A 117 -8.87 2.34 10.11
CA GLY A 117 -8.14 1.35 10.90
C GLY A 117 -8.43 -0.04 10.37
N PHE A 118 -7.82 -1.08 10.94
CA PHE A 118 -8.15 -2.46 10.55
C PHE A 118 -7.80 -3.47 11.64
N SER A 119 -8.41 -4.65 11.58
CA SER A 119 -8.01 -5.80 12.39
C SER A 119 -7.99 -7.09 11.58
N ASN A 120 -7.30 -8.11 12.10
CA ASN A 120 -7.44 -9.48 11.65
C ASN A 120 -8.51 -10.18 12.51
N PRO A 121 -9.69 -10.52 11.96
CA PRO A 121 -10.79 -11.09 12.74
C PRO A 121 -10.79 -12.62 12.78
N GLY A 122 -9.87 -13.26 12.05
CA GLY A 122 -9.87 -14.70 11.82
C GLY A 122 -8.71 -15.43 12.50
N PRO A 123 -8.77 -16.77 12.57
CA PRO A 123 -7.72 -17.60 13.15
C PRO A 123 -6.53 -17.83 12.19
N ALA A 124 -6.51 -17.18 11.03
CA ALA A 124 -5.48 -17.32 10.01
C ALA A 124 -4.75 -16.00 9.80
N ASP A 125 -3.50 -16.07 9.33
CA ASP A 125 -2.73 -14.88 8.98
C ASP A 125 -3.45 -14.02 7.92
N LEU A 126 -3.56 -12.73 8.20
CA LEU A 126 -3.96 -11.72 7.23
C LEU A 126 -2.71 -11.24 6.49
N ARG A 127 -2.71 -11.35 5.17
CA ARG A 127 -1.64 -10.81 4.31
C ARG A 127 -2.19 -9.72 3.43
N VAL A 128 -1.52 -8.57 3.43
CA VAL A 128 -1.90 -7.40 2.62
C VAL A 128 -0.68 -6.83 1.91
N LEU A 129 -0.90 -6.21 0.76
CA LEU A 129 0.02 -5.22 0.21
C LEU A 129 -0.47 -3.85 0.70
N ASN A 130 0.35 -3.18 1.47
CA ASN A 130 0.09 -1.85 2.00
C ASN A 130 0.88 -0.80 1.19
N PHE A 131 0.26 0.37 1.00
CA PHE A 131 0.78 1.47 0.22
C PHE A 131 0.61 2.77 0.98
N HIS A 132 1.70 3.54 1.11
CA HIS A 132 1.63 4.94 1.53
C HIS A 132 2.07 5.81 0.35
N ALA A 133 1.24 6.79 -0.01
CA ALA A 133 1.54 7.72 -1.09
C ALA A 133 1.23 9.18 -0.67
N PRO A 134 2.26 10.04 -0.49
CA PRO A 134 3.69 9.73 -0.48
C PRO A 134 4.12 8.83 0.70
N ASP A 135 5.40 8.44 0.78
CA ASP A 135 5.92 7.58 1.87
C ASP A 135 5.70 8.18 3.27
N ALA A 136 5.77 9.51 3.41
CA ALA A 136 5.54 10.22 4.67
C ALA A 136 6.36 9.69 5.87
N GLY A 137 7.52 9.08 5.62
CA GLY A 137 8.40 8.49 6.62
C GLY A 137 7.85 7.22 7.28
N PHE A 138 6.84 6.57 6.69
CA PHE A 138 6.20 5.40 7.28
C PHE A 138 7.18 4.23 7.41
N VAL A 139 7.99 3.97 6.38
CA VAL A 139 8.97 2.87 6.42
C VAL A 139 9.99 3.07 7.54
N GLY A 140 10.41 4.31 7.80
CA GLY A 140 11.28 4.65 8.93
C GLY A 140 10.68 4.27 10.29
N ARG A 141 9.36 4.46 10.48
CA ARG A 141 8.64 4.07 11.69
C ARG A 141 8.46 2.54 11.80
N LEU A 142 8.35 1.85 10.68
CA LEU A 142 8.21 0.39 10.66
C LEU A 142 9.47 -0.32 11.17
N ARG A 143 10.65 0.25 10.90
CA ARG A 143 11.96 -0.29 11.29
C ARG A 143 12.31 -0.12 12.78
N SER A 144 11.66 0.80 13.49
CA SER A 144 11.95 1.11 14.91
C SER A 144 11.23 0.17 15.86
#